data_AF-A0A4P6MAZ4-F1
#
_entry.id   AF-A0A4P6MAZ4-F1
#
_cell.length_a   1.000
_cell.length_b   1.000
_cell.length_c   1.000
_cell.angle_alpha   90.00
_cell.angle_beta   90.00
_cell.angle_gamma   90.00
#
_symmetry.space_group_name_H-M   'P 1'
#
loop_
_entity.id
_entity.type
_entity.pdbx_description
1 polymer ?
#
loop_
_entity_poly.entity_id
_entity_poly.type
_entity_poly.pdbx_seq_one_letter_code
_entity_poly.pdbx_strand_id
1 'polypeptide(L)'
;MLLAARSCVQKQDYDKALRLFLLMQLRAYYDTTRVADRTAHQAQFALSLMFSDGLTTRTRGRFEKAFKRFGDSGSPAHIEFCRSVTKGGPPSYFPSYMIQHGMKAFTSPRSDGLVRGHNPRLAWQKTLRNYMKC
;
A
#
# COMPACT_ATOMS: atom_id res chain seq x y z
N MET A 1 -2.91 2.61 8.14
CA MET A 1 -3.76 1.69 7.32
C MET A 1 -3.68 0.25 7.80
N LEU A 2 -2.48 -0.30 8.04
CA LEU A 2 -2.28 -1.65 8.60
C LEU A 2 -3.24 -1.99 9.76
N LEU A 3 -3.25 -1.15 10.80
CA LEU A 3 -4.11 -1.36 11.97
C LEU A 3 -5.61 -1.33 11.64
N ALA A 4 -6.02 -0.43 10.75
CA ALA A 4 -7.42 -0.34 10.31
C ALA A 4 -7.85 -1.59 9.51
N ALA A 5 -6.99 -2.09 8.63
CA ALA A 5 -7.25 -3.33 7.90
C ALA A 5 -7.37 -4.53 8.85
N ARG A 6 -6.44 -4.66 9.82
CA ARG A 6 -6.51 -5.69 10.87
C ARG A 6 -7.75 -5.55 11.75
N SER A 7 -8.16 -4.33 12.09
CA SER A 7 -9.40 -4.09 12.85
C SER A 7 -10.65 -4.55 12.06
N CYS A 8 -10.66 -4.36 10.74
CA CYS A 8 -11.75 -4.89 9.91
C CYS A 8 -11.77 -6.43 9.92
N VAL A 9 -10.61 -7.10 9.90
CA VAL A 9 -10.52 -8.56 10.09
C VAL A 9 -11.09 -9.00 11.44
N GLN A 10 -10.74 -8.31 12.53
CA GLN A 10 -11.28 -8.60 13.87
C GLN A 10 -12.80 -8.47 13.92
N LYS A 11 -13.35 -7.49 13.19
CA LYS A 11 -14.79 -7.27 13.02
C LYS A 11 -15.43 -8.16 11.94
N GLN A 12 -14.67 -9.09 11.35
CA GLN A 12 -15.10 -9.99 10.29
C GLN A 12 -15.57 -9.29 8.99
N ASP A 13 -15.23 -8.01 8.83
CA ASP A 13 -15.48 -7.22 7.61
C ASP A 13 -14.29 -7.40 6.65
N TYR A 14 -14.23 -8.56 6.01
CA TYR A 14 -13.09 -8.95 5.17
C TYR A 14 -13.00 -8.17 3.86
N ASP A 15 -14.12 -7.70 3.31
CA ASP A 15 -14.13 -6.93 2.07
C ASP A 15 -13.56 -5.52 2.31
N LYS A 16 -13.92 -4.88 3.43
CA LYS A 16 -13.31 -3.62 3.84
C LYS A 16 -11.85 -3.80 4.24
N ALA A 17 -11.52 -4.89 4.93
CA ALA A 17 -10.13 -5.22 5.25
C ALA A 17 -9.28 -5.31 3.99
N LEU A 18 -9.80 -5.97 2.94
CA LEU A 18 -9.12 -6.11 1.66
C LEU A 18 -8.93 -4.77 0.96
N ARG A 19 -9.97 -3.94 0.87
CA ARG A 19 -9.86 -2.59 0.26
C ARG A 19 -8.82 -1.72 0.98
N LEU A 20 -8.76 -1.80 2.32
CA LEU A 20 -7.75 -1.09 3.11
C LEU A 20 -6.34 -1.66 2.91
N PHE A 21 -6.20 -2.97 2.79
CA PHE A 21 -4.94 -3.63 2.47
C PHE A 21 -4.43 -3.23 1.09
N LEU A 22 -5.29 -3.27 0.06
CA LEU A 22 -4.95 -2.83 -1.30
C LEU A 22 -4.56 -1.35 -1.35
N LEU A 23 -5.30 -0.49 -0.63
CA LEU A 23 -4.95 0.93 -0.52
C LEU A 23 -3.61 1.17 0.16
N MET A 24 -3.30 0.39 1.21
CA MET A 24 -2.00 0.43 1.89
C MET A 24 -0.88 0.03 0.92
N GLN A 25 -1.03 -1.09 0.21
CA GLN A 25 -0.04 -1.57 -0.75
C GLN A 25 0.15 -0.61 -1.93
N LEU A 26 -0.94 -0.01 -2.43
CA LEU A 26 -0.90 1.01 -3.48
C LEU A 26 -0.07 2.23 -3.06
N ARG A 27 -0.33 2.75 -1.86
CA ARG A 27 0.39 3.92 -1.33
C ARG A 27 1.84 3.59 -0.99
N ALA A 28 2.10 2.40 -0.49
CA ALA A 28 3.46 1.92 -0.28
C ALA A 28 4.24 1.82 -1.59
N TYR A 29 3.63 1.26 -2.66
CA TYR A 29 4.25 1.24 -3.98
C TYR A 29 4.51 2.65 -4.51
N TYR A 30 3.55 3.58 -4.38
CA TYR A 30 3.76 4.98 -4.73
C TYR A 30 4.94 5.60 -3.96
N ASP A 31 5.08 5.29 -2.68
CA ASP A 31 6.18 5.81 -1.86
C ASP A 31 7.56 5.37 -2.38
N THR A 32 7.67 4.17 -2.96
CA THR A 32 8.93 3.72 -3.61
C THR A 32 9.35 4.63 -4.77
N THR A 33 8.40 5.34 -5.40
CA THR A 33 8.70 6.29 -6.49
C THR A 33 9.27 7.61 -6.00
N ARG A 34 9.04 7.98 -4.73
CA ARG A 34 9.46 9.26 -4.14
C ARG A 34 10.53 9.12 -3.07
N VAL A 35 10.79 7.92 -2.56
CA VAL A 35 11.88 7.64 -1.61
C VAL A 35 13.15 7.28 -2.36
N ALA A 36 14.21 8.05 -2.12
CA ALA A 36 15.48 7.94 -2.85
C ALA A 36 16.32 6.72 -2.46
N ASP A 37 16.16 6.21 -1.23
CA ASP A 37 16.81 4.99 -0.79
C ASP A 37 16.08 3.75 -1.31
N ARG A 38 16.68 3.00 -2.24
CA ARG A 38 16.09 1.76 -2.76
C ARG A 38 15.98 0.66 -1.71
N THR A 39 16.83 0.67 -0.69
CA THR A 39 16.74 -0.35 0.38
C THR A 39 15.51 -0.15 1.25
N ALA A 40 15.06 1.11 1.41
CA ALA A 40 13.81 1.43 2.08
C ALA A 40 12.57 0.84 1.39
N HIS A 41 12.65 0.52 0.09
CA HIS A 41 11.49 0.04 -0.68
C HIS A 41 10.97 -1.32 -0.17
N GLN A 42 11.80 -2.09 0.53
CA GLN A 42 11.38 -3.33 1.22
C GLN A 42 10.28 -3.10 2.27
N ALA A 43 10.08 -1.86 2.74
CA ALA A 43 8.99 -1.51 3.65
C ALA A 43 7.61 -1.89 3.09
N GLN A 44 7.41 -1.87 1.76
CA GLN A 44 6.16 -2.33 1.15
C GLN A 44 5.91 -3.82 1.42
N PHE A 45 6.94 -4.65 1.31
CA PHE A 45 6.84 -6.08 1.60
C PHE A 45 6.68 -6.32 3.11
N ALA A 46 7.44 -5.59 3.92
CA ALA A 46 7.31 -5.64 5.38
C ALA A 46 5.86 -5.35 5.84
N LEU A 47 5.17 -4.38 5.23
CA LEU A 47 3.75 -4.11 5.53
C LEU A 47 2.83 -5.31 5.24
N SER A 48 3.12 -6.08 4.19
CA SER A 48 2.37 -7.31 3.88
C SER A 48 2.65 -8.43 4.87
N LEU A 49 3.92 -8.61 5.26
CA LEU A 49 4.29 -9.56 6.30
C LEU A 49 3.64 -9.20 7.63
N MET A 50 3.76 -7.94 8.06
CA MET A 50 3.09 -7.45 9.26
C MET A 50 1.60 -7.69 9.16
N PHE A 51 0.92 -7.34 8.07
CA PHE A 51 -0.52 -7.62 7.95
C PHE A 51 -0.83 -9.12 8.16
N SER A 52 -0.08 -10.00 7.50
CA SER A 52 -0.28 -11.46 7.50
C SER A 52 0.02 -12.13 8.84
N ASP A 53 1.00 -11.62 9.57
CA ASP A 53 1.38 -12.03 10.93
C ASP A 53 0.25 -11.76 11.94
N GLY A 54 -0.58 -10.75 11.68
CA GLY A 54 -1.75 -10.45 12.49
C GLY A 54 -2.94 -11.39 12.25
N LEU A 55 -2.81 -12.42 11.40
CA LEU A 55 -3.90 -13.31 11.01
C LEU A 55 -3.69 -14.72 11.54
N THR A 56 -4.73 -15.29 12.16
CA THR A 56 -4.84 -16.74 12.40
C THR A 56 -5.11 -17.48 11.08
N THR A 57 -4.86 -18.80 11.03
CA THR A 57 -5.20 -19.67 9.89
C THR A 57 -6.65 -19.49 9.42
N ARG A 58 -7.59 -19.41 10.38
CA ARG A 58 -9.01 -19.19 10.08
C ARG A 58 -9.25 -17.84 9.41
N THR A 59 -8.72 -16.76 9.96
CA THR A 59 -8.90 -15.41 9.40
C THR A 59 -8.19 -15.25 8.06
N ARG A 60 -7.05 -15.92 7.86
CA ARG A 60 -6.31 -15.96 6.60
C ARG A 60 -7.17 -16.58 5.49
N GLY A 61 -7.75 -17.76 5.73
CA GLY A 61 -8.64 -18.39 4.74
C GLY A 61 -9.90 -17.57 4.43
N ARG A 62 -10.41 -16.78 5.38
CA ARG A 62 -11.54 -15.85 5.14
C ARG A 62 -11.12 -14.62 4.33
N PHE A 63 -9.93 -14.10 4.60
CA PHE A 63 -9.34 -12.99 3.84
C PHE A 63 -9.00 -13.38 2.40
N GLU A 64 -8.48 -14.58 2.18
CA GLU A 64 -8.27 -15.15 0.83
C GLU A 64 -9.58 -15.28 0.04
N LYS A 65 -10.68 -15.66 0.71
CA LYS A 65 -12.02 -15.65 0.08
C LYS A 65 -12.47 -14.24 -0.30
N ALA A 66 -12.10 -13.20 0.46
CA ALA A 66 -12.38 -11.81 0.08
C ALA A 66 -11.59 -11.41 -1.17
N PHE A 67 -10.32 -11.82 -1.29
CA PHE A 67 -9.54 -11.64 -2.51
C PHE A 67 -10.23 -12.28 -3.72
N LYS A 68 -10.70 -13.53 -3.59
CA LYS A 68 -11.43 -14.22 -4.66
C LYS A 68 -12.71 -13.49 -5.06
N ARG A 69 -13.45 -12.92 -4.09
CA ARG A 69 -14.66 -12.12 -4.38
C ARG A 69 -14.34 -10.77 -5.03
N PHE A 70 -13.24 -10.14 -4.65
CA PHE A 70 -12.78 -8.91 -5.29
C PHE A 70 -12.44 -9.15 -6.76
N GLY A 71 -11.89 -10.33 -7.08
CA GLY A 71 -11.66 -10.76 -8.45
C GLY A 71 -10.48 -10.07 -9.12
N ASP A 72 -10.36 -10.31 -10.43
CA ASP A 72 -9.23 -9.85 -11.23
C ASP A 72 -9.39 -8.39 -11.70
N SER A 73 -8.36 -7.88 -12.39
CA SER A 73 -8.43 -6.57 -13.03
C SER A 73 -9.61 -6.49 -14.00
N GLY A 74 -10.41 -5.43 -13.89
CA GLY A 74 -11.64 -5.25 -14.66
C GLY A 74 -12.90 -5.84 -14.02
N SER A 75 -12.80 -6.53 -12.88
CA SER A 75 -13.99 -6.93 -12.11
C SER A 75 -14.79 -5.70 -11.64
N PRO A 76 -16.09 -5.83 -11.34
CA PRO A 76 -16.88 -4.71 -10.80
C PRO A 76 -16.27 -4.10 -9.52
N ALA A 77 -15.77 -4.93 -8.61
CA ALA A 77 -15.14 -4.46 -7.37
C ALA A 77 -13.79 -3.76 -7.62
N HIS A 78 -13.01 -4.24 -8.59
CA HIS A 78 -11.77 -3.59 -9.03
C HIS A 78 -12.06 -2.22 -9.66
N ILE A 79 -13.04 -2.11 -10.56
CA ILE A 79 -13.45 -0.85 -11.19
C ILE A 79 -13.90 0.17 -10.13
N GLU A 80 -14.72 -0.25 -9.15
CA GLU A 80 -15.17 0.60 -8.05
C GLU A 80 -13.99 1.11 -7.20
N PHE A 81 -13.06 0.20 -6.87
CA PHE A 81 -11.84 0.56 -6.15
C PHE A 81 -10.99 1.55 -6.95
N CYS A 82 -10.77 1.30 -8.25
CA CYS A 82 -10.04 2.18 -9.15
C CYS A 82 -10.63 3.58 -9.23
N ARG A 83 -11.96 3.71 -9.35
CA ARG A 83 -12.65 5.01 -9.31
C ARG A 83 -12.37 5.75 -8.01
N SER A 84 -12.43 5.03 -6.88
CA SER A 84 -12.20 5.60 -5.55
C SER A 84 -10.76 6.12 -5.37
N VAL A 85 -9.75 5.32 -5.73
CA VAL A 85 -8.35 5.71 -5.58
C VAL A 85 -7.90 6.75 -6.61
N THR A 86 -8.51 6.77 -7.80
CA THR A 86 -8.29 7.81 -8.80
C THR A 86 -8.78 9.16 -8.30
N LYS A 87 -10.00 9.20 -7.73
CA LYS A 87 -10.56 10.41 -7.11
C LYS A 87 -9.73 10.90 -5.91
N GLY A 88 -9.17 9.97 -5.13
CA GLY A 88 -8.39 10.29 -3.93
C GLY A 88 -7.04 10.95 -4.18
N GLY A 89 -6.40 10.69 -5.32
CA GLY A 89 -5.08 11.26 -5.64
C GLY A 89 -3.92 10.69 -4.80
N PRO A 90 -2.68 11.21 -4.99
CA PRO A 90 -1.52 10.77 -4.23
C PRO A 90 -1.66 11.10 -2.74
N PRO A 91 -1.05 10.31 -1.85
CA PRO A 91 -0.99 10.64 -0.43
C PRO A 91 -0.22 11.95 -0.18
N SER A 92 -0.73 12.78 0.74
CA SER A 92 -0.10 14.03 1.18
C SER A 92 0.87 13.88 2.35
N TYR A 93 0.95 12.70 2.96
CA TYR A 93 1.86 12.46 4.09
C TYR A 93 3.32 12.40 3.64
N PHE A 94 4.23 12.69 4.57
CA PHE A 94 5.66 12.44 4.43
C PHE A 94 5.98 10.96 4.72
N PRO A 95 6.66 10.20 3.83
CA PRO A 95 6.81 8.75 3.93
C PRO A 95 7.90 8.32 4.93
N SER A 96 7.85 8.86 6.15
CA SER A 96 8.83 8.60 7.21
C SER A 96 8.98 7.12 7.52
N TYR A 97 7.87 6.37 7.56
CA TYR A 97 7.89 4.92 7.82
C TYR A 97 8.75 4.14 6.83
N MET A 98 8.79 4.57 5.56
CA MET A 98 9.60 3.93 4.53
C MET A 98 11.04 4.43 4.65
N ILE A 99 11.26 5.74 4.74
CA ILE A 99 12.60 6.33 4.85
C ILE A 99 13.38 5.73 6.03
N GLN A 100 12.75 5.61 7.21
CA GLN A 100 13.35 5.06 8.42
C GLN A 100 13.65 3.55 8.34
N HIS A 101 13.08 2.85 7.37
CA HIS A 101 13.34 1.43 7.14
C HIS A 101 14.61 1.19 6.30
N GLY A 102 15.07 2.20 5.54
CA GLY A 102 16.22 2.07 4.65
C GLY A 102 17.57 2.19 5.35
N MET A 103 18.61 1.64 4.72
CA MET A 103 19.99 1.73 5.22
C MET A 103 20.47 3.19 5.36
N LYS A 104 20.00 4.10 4.51
CA LYS A 104 20.38 5.53 4.58
C LYS A 104 19.88 6.22 5.85
N ALA A 105 18.86 5.69 6.53
CA ALA A 105 18.48 6.20 7.84
C ALA A 105 19.60 6.03 8.87
N PHE A 106 20.43 4.99 8.70
CA PHE A 106 21.56 4.67 9.60
C PHE A 106 22.88 5.27 9.10
N THR A 107 23.10 5.31 7.79
CA THR A 107 24.37 5.77 7.20
C THR A 107 24.37 7.25 6.78
N SER A 108 23.22 7.90 6.68
CA SER A 108 23.08 9.29 6.23
C SER A 108 21.82 9.99 6.82
N PRO A 109 21.72 10.13 8.15
CA PRO A 109 20.49 10.53 8.84
C PRO A 109 20.02 11.97 8.58
N ARG A 110 20.84 12.81 7.93
CA ARG A 110 20.52 14.23 7.67
C ARG A 110 19.81 14.50 6.34
N SER A 111 19.53 13.46 5.55
CA SER A 111 18.78 13.58 4.29
C SER A 111 17.27 13.57 4.53
N ASP A 112 16.50 14.29 3.72
CA ASP A 112 15.03 14.18 3.70
C ASP A 112 14.55 12.83 3.12
N GLY A 113 15.46 12.05 2.52
CA GLY A 113 15.18 10.73 1.96
C GLY A 113 14.34 10.75 0.68
N LEU A 114 14.10 11.92 0.07
CA LEU A 114 13.21 12.07 -1.08
C LEU A 114 13.96 12.23 -2.41
N VAL A 115 13.32 11.80 -3.49
CA VAL A 115 13.79 12.03 -4.88
C VAL A 115 13.52 13.50 -5.24
N ARG A 116 14.57 14.24 -5.62
CA ARG A 116 14.43 15.64 -6.06
C ARG A 116 13.65 15.74 -7.37
N GLY A 117 12.79 16.76 -7.48
CA GLY A 117 11.98 16.99 -8.68
C GLY A 117 10.89 15.94 -8.91
N HIS A 118 10.54 15.13 -7.90
CA HIS A 118 9.43 14.17 -8.00
C HIS A 118 8.15 14.90 -8.39
N ASN A 119 7.45 14.38 -9.41
CA ASN A 119 6.13 14.88 -9.83
C ASN A 119 5.04 13.98 -9.25
N PRO A 120 4.31 14.40 -8.19
CA PRO A 120 3.35 13.56 -7.49
C PRO A 120 2.20 13.08 -8.38
N ARG A 121 1.70 13.95 -9.26
CA ARG A 121 0.56 13.64 -10.13
C ARG A 121 0.93 12.60 -11.17
N LEU A 122 2.05 12.81 -11.87
CA LEU A 122 2.52 11.89 -12.89
C LEU A 122 2.90 10.53 -12.28
N ALA A 123 3.59 10.53 -11.14
CA ALA A 123 3.95 9.31 -10.43
C ALA A 123 2.71 8.54 -9.97
N TRP A 124 1.71 9.22 -9.39
CA TRP A 124 0.46 8.60 -8.97
C TRP A 124 -0.28 7.93 -10.15
N GLN A 125 -0.42 8.63 -11.27
CA GLN A 125 -1.03 8.07 -12.48
C GLN A 125 -0.29 6.84 -13.00
N LYS A 126 1.06 6.86 -12.98
CA LYS A 126 1.86 5.68 -13.35
C LYS A 126 1.68 4.54 -12.36
N THR A 127 1.61 4.82 -11.05
CA THR A 127 1.35 3.82 -10.02
C THR A 127 -0.03 3.17 -10.21
N LEU A 128 -1.08 3.95 -10.43
CA LEU A 128 -2.41 3.43 -10.73
C LEU A 128 -2.39 2.46 -11.93
N ARG A 129 -1.80 2.88 -13.06
CA ARG A 129 -1.74 2.08 -14.29
C ARG A 129 -0.88 0.85 -14.18
N ASN A 130 0.34 1.02 -13.68
CA ASN A 130 1.34 -0.04 -13.78
C ASN A 130 1.21 -1.05 -12.65
N TYR A 131 0.86 -0.60 -11.44
CA TYR A 131 0.76 -1.43 -10.25
C TYR A 131 -0.66 -1.94 -9.98
N MET A 132 -1.66 -1.05 -9.94
CA MET A 132 -3.04 -1.43 -9.61
C MET A 132 -3.88 -1.82 -10.83
N LYS A 133 -3.36 -1.61 -12.04
CA LYS A 133 -4.08 -1.80 -13.31
C LYS A 133 -5.38 -0.98 -13.39
N CYS A 134 -5.35 0.21 -12.80
CA CYS A 134 -6.31 1.29 -13.02
C CYS A 134 -5.72 2.21 -14.12
#